data_AF-A0A349DJD6-F1
#
_entry.id   AF-A0A349DJD6-F1
#
_cell.length_a   1.000
_cell.length_b   1.000
_cell.length_c   1.000
_cell.angle_alpha   90.00
_cell.angle_beta   90.00
_cell.angle_gamma   90.00
#
_symmetry.space_group_name_H-M   'P 1'
#
loop_
_entity.id
_entity.type
_entity.pdbx_description
1 polymer ?
#
loop_
_entity_poly.entity_id
_entity_poly.type
_entity_poly.pdbx_seq_one_letter_code
_entity_poly.pdbx_strand_id
1 'polypeptide(L)' 'MATKHPEVEIITRDRANFYGEAINEGAPQAKQVANRWHLLKNWGDTVERFLYGKVEMLRAVAQKTSAYFHQSETSPTEN' A
#
# COMPACT_ATOMS: atom_id res chain seq x y z
N MET A 1 -16.32 35.79 -5.00
CA MET A 1 -15.02 35.35 -5.53
C MET A 1 -14.27 34.68 -4.40
N ALA A 2 -13.67 33.52 -4.62
CA ALA A 2 -12.89 32.83 -3.60
C ALA A 2 -11.77 33.76 -3.08
N THR A 3 -11.60 33.82 -1.76
CA THR A 3 -10.48 34.53 -1.13
C THR A 3 -9.20 33.87 -1.59
N LYS A 4 -8.26 34.66 -2.13
CA LYS A 4 -6.94 34.14 -2.51
C LYS A 4 -6.10 33.97 -1.25
N HIS A 5 -5.46 32.81 -1.11
CA HIS A 5 -4.59 32.45 0.01
C HIS A 5 -3.11 32.45 -0.41
N PRO A 6 -2.48 33.61 -0.66
CA PRO A 6 -1.11 33.69 -1.13
C PRO A 6 -0.08 33.11 -0.14
N GLU A 7 -0.43 33.03 1.15
CA GLU A 7 0.38 32.43 2.20
C GLU A 7 0.56 30.91 2.06
N VAL A 8 -0.29 30.26 1.25
CA VAL A 8 -0.23 28.82 1.04
C VAL A 8 0.68 28.52 -0.15
N GLU A 9 1.83 27.93 0.14
CA GLU A 9 2.85 27.57 -0.86
C GLU A 9 2.72 26.13 -1.36
N ILE A 10 2.28 25.21 -0.51
CA ILE A 10 2.21 23.77 -0.81
C ILE A 10 0.91 23.21 -0.28
N ILE A 11 0.20 22.43 -1.11
CA ILE A 11 -1.00 21.70 -0.71
C ILE A 11 -0.81 20.23 -1.04
N THR A 12 -0.86 19.37 -0.01
CA THR A 12 -0.98 17.91 -0.19
C THR A 12 -2.44 17.51 -0.34
N ARG A 13 -2.77 16.83 -1.43
CA ARG A 13 -4.14 16.42 -1.76
C ARG A 13 -4.25 14.96 -2.21
N ASP A 14 -5.44 14.39 -2.06
CA ASP A 14 -5.81 13.20 -2.85
C ASP A 14 -5.93 13.58 -4.34
N ARG A 15 -5.84 12.59 -5.24
CA ARG A 15 -5.77 12.77 -6.69
C ARG A 15 -7.12 13.08 -7.37
N ALA A 16 -8.24 13.05 -6.67
CA ALA A 16 -9.56 13.32 -7.26
C ALA A 16 -9.69 14.75 -7.84
N ASN A 17 -10.20 14.90 -9.07
CA ASN A 17 -10.14 16.16 -9.83
C ASN A 17 -10.68 17.39 -9.08
N PHE A 18 -11.77 17.22 -8.32
CA PHE A 18 -12.42 18.31 -7.59
C PHE A 18 -11.49 19.02 -6.58
N TYR A 19 -10.52 18.30 -5.99
CA TYR A 19 -9.53 18.95 -5.12
C TYR A 19 -8.60 19.87 -5.90
N GLY A 20 -8.20 19.48 -7.12
CA GLY A 20 -7.34 20.30 -7.96
C GLY A 20 -8.05 21.57 -8.44
N GLU A 21 -9.33 21.44 -8.80
CA GLU A 21 -10.19 22.57 -9.18
C GLU A 21 -10.35 23.57 -8.02
N ALA A 22 -10.68 23.08 -6.82
CA ALA A 22 -10.80 23.93 -5.64
C ALA A 22 -9.48 24.66 -5.29
N ILE A 23 -8.33 23.99 -5.45
CA ILE A 23 -7.02 24.61 -5.24
C ILE A 23 -6.74 25.69 -6.29
N ASN A 24 -7.09 25.44 -7.56
CA ASN A 24 -6.90 26.43 -8.62
C ASN A 24 -7.73 27.71 -8.38
N GLU A 25 -8.90 27.59 -7.73
CA GLU A 25 -9.73 28.75 -7.37
C GLU A 25 -9.22 29.49 -6.12
N GLY A 26 -8.81 28.78 -5.06
CA GLY A 26 -8.44 29.39 -3.77
C GLY A 26 -6.96 29.75 -3.61
N ALA A 27 -6.06 28.99 -4.22
CA ALA A 27 -4.61 29.14 -4.09
C ALA A 27 -3.87 28.62 -5.36
N PRO A 28 -4.09 29.24 -6.54
CA PRO A 28 -3.50 28.77 -7.80
C PRO A 28 -1.96 28.79 -7.81
N GLN A 29 -1.33 29.59 -6.95
CA GLN A 29 0.12 29.62 -6.79
C GLN A 29 0.66 28.42 -5.99
N ALA A 30 -0.19 27.73 -5.22
CA ALA A 30 0.26 26.65 -4.35
C ALA A 30 0.68 25.42 -5.18
N LYS A 31 1.84 24.86 -4.85
CA LYS A 31 2.31 23.61 -5.43
C LYS A 31 1.44 22.45 -4.94
N GLN A 32 0.76 21.81 -5.87
CA GLN A 32 -0.05 20.63 -5.59
C GLN A 32 0.83 19.38 -5.53
N VAL A 33 0.79 18.68 -4.39
CA VAL A 33 1.56 17.46 -4.15
C VAL A 33 0.59 16.31 -3.86
N ALA A 34 0.81 15.15 -4.48
CA ALA A 34 0.04 13.96 -4.16
C ALA A 34 0.31 13.54 -2.71
N ASN A 35 -0.76 13.34 -1.94
CA ASN A 35 -0.67 12.87 -0.57
C ASN A 35 -0.21 11.40 -0.57
N ARG A 36 0.99 11.18 -0.02
CA ARG A 36 1.66 9.86 0.05
C ARG A 36 0.90 8.85 0.91
N TRP A 37 0.11 9.30 1.88
CA TRP A 37 -0.65 8.40 2.75
C TRP A 37 -1.63 7.53 1.93
N HIS A 38 -2.31 8.11 0.94
CA HIS A 38 -3.24 7.35 0.10
C HIS A 38 -2.52 6.28 -0.74
N LEU A 39 -1.29 6.55 -1.21
CA LEU A 39 -0.50 5.56 -1.94
C LEU A 39 -0.15 4.38 -1.03
N LEU A 40 0.34 4.66 0.17
CA LEU A 40 0.72 3.63 1.14
C LEU A 40 -0.49 2.82 1.61
N LYS A 41 -1.60 3.49 1.94
CA LYS A 41 -2.83 2.83 2.40
C LYS A 41 -3.42 1.92 1.33
N ASN A 42 -3.60 2.43 0.11
CA ASN A 42 -4.19 1.64 -0.98
C ASN A 42 -3.32 0.43 -1.34
N TRP A 43 -1.99 0.61 -1.32
CA TRP A 43 -1.06 -0.49 -1.55
C TRP A 43 -1.15 -1.54 -0.45
N GLY A 44 -1.09 -1.11 0.82
CA GLY A 44 -1.23 -2.00 1.98
C GLY A 44 -2.53 -2.81 1.93
N ASP A 45 -3.66 -2.15 1.69
CA ASP A 45 -4.98 -2.80 1.60
C ASP A 45 -5.04 -3.83 0.47
N THR A 46 -4.42 -3.51 -0.67
CA THR A 46 -4.39 -4.41 -1.84
C THR A 46 -3.56 -5.66 -1.53
N VAL A 47 -2.38 -5.47 -0.94
CA VAL A 47 -1.50 -6.58 -0.53
C VAL A 47 -2.18 -7.44 0.53
N GLU A 48 -2.78 -6.81 1.54
CA GLU A 48 -3.52 -7.48 2.62
C GLU A 48 -4.66 -8.33 2.05
N ARG A 49 -5.52 -7.74 1.22
CA ARG A 49 -6.64 -8.46 0.58
C ARG A 49 -6.15 -9.62 -0.30
N PHE A 50 -5.07 -9.42 -1.05
CA PHE A 50 -4.47 -10.47 -1.86
C PHE A 50 -3.99 -11.63 -0.98
N LEU A 51 -3.23 -11.34 0.08
CA LEU A 51 -2.68 -12.36 0.99
C LEU A 51 -3.78 -13.11 1.76
N TYR A 52 -4.83 -12.42 2.22
CA TYR A 52 -5.99 -13.07 2.83
C TYR A 52 -6.63 -14.09 1.89
N GLY A 53 -6.74 -13.79 0.60
CA GLY A 53 -7.25 -14.72 -0.40
C GLY A 53 -6.33 -15.93 -0.68
N LYS A 54 -5.10 -15.95 -0.13
CA LYS A 54 -4.12 -17.03 -0.30
C LYS A 54 -3.84 -17.81 0.97
N VAL A 55 -4.52 -17.52 2.09
CA VAL A 55 -4.25 -18.12 3.41
C VAL A 55 -4.22 -19.64 3.37
N GLU A 56 -5.19 -20.30 2.75
CA GLU A 56 -5.22 -21.77 2.69
C GLU A 56 -4.07 -22.37 1.87
N MET A 57 -3.71 -21.73 0.74
CA MET A 57 -2.55 -22.13 -0.04
C MET A 57 -1.26 -21.95 0.77
N LEU A 58 -1.11 -20.79 1.43
CA LEU A 58 0.07 -20.49 2.24
C LEU A 58 0.21 -21.48 3.40
N ARG A 59 -0.90 -21.85 4.07
CA ARG A 59 -0.94 -22.89 5.09
C ARG A 59 -0.51 -24.25 4.55
N ALA A 60 -1.06 -24.67 3.41
CA ALA A 60 -0.73 -25.94 2.79
C ALA A 60 0.75 -26.02 2.37
N VAL A 61 1.31 -24.93 1.83
CA VAL A 61 2.73 -24.84 1.50
C VAL A 61 3.57 -24.90 2.77
N ALA A 62 3.24 -24.11 3.80
CA ALA A 62 3.98 -24.13 5.07
C ALA A 62 4.01 -25.53 5.73
N GLN A 63 2.89 -26.26 5.71
CA GLN A 63 2.81 -27.63 6.20
C GLN A 63 3.68 -28.58 5.38
N LYS A 64 3.60 -28.53 4.05
CA LYS A 64 4.44 -29.36 3.17
C LYS A 64 5.92 -29.07 3.34
N THR A 65 6.29 -27.81 3.43
CA THR A 65 7.67 -27.37 3.66
C THR A 65 8.17 -27.89 5.01
N SER A 66 7.37 -27.79 6.07
CA SER A 66 7.72 -28.33 7.39
C SER A 66 7.90 -29.85 7.37
N ALA A 67 7.00 -30.58 6.69
CA ALA A 67 7.09 -32.04 6.55
C ALA A 67 8.32 -32.48 5.75
N TYR A 68 8.67 -31.74 4.68
CA TYR A 68 9.87 -32.00 3.89
C TYR A 68 11.16 -31.87 4.74
N PHE A 69 11.26 -30.82 5.55
CA PHE A 69 12.42 -30.62 6.41
C PHE A 69 12.52 -31.68 7.52
N HIS A 70 11.40 -32.08 8.14
CA HIS A 70 11.41 -33.16 9.15
C HIS A 70 11.84 -34.51 8.56
N GLN A 71 11.45 -34.83 7.33
CA GLN A 71 11.89 -36.07 6.66
C GLN A 71 13.38 -36.07 6.34
N SER A 72 13.93 -34.91 5.98
CA SER A 72 15.37 -34.76 5.68
C SER A 72 16.29 -34.95 6.89
N GLU A 73 15.81 -34.65 8.11
CA GLU A 73 16.57 -34.85 9.36
C GLU A 73 16.53 -36.30 9.87
N THR A 74 15.52 -37.08 9.47
CA THR A 74 15.31 -38.47 9.95
C THR A 74 15.89 -39.56 9.06
N SER A 75 16.55 -39.21 7.96
CA SER A 75 17.20 -40.21 7.09
C SER A 75 18.46 -40.75 7.77
N PRO A 76 18.58 -42.07 8.02
CA PRO A 76 19.78 -42.62 8.66
C PRO A 76 20.99 -42.39 7.75
N THR A 77 22.10 -41.91 8.32
CA THR A 77 23.42 -42.11 7.69
C THR A 77 23.65 -43.60 7.53
N GLU A 78 23.43 -44.12 6.32
CA GLU A 78 23.84 -45.46 5.93
C GLU A 78 25.35 -45.60 6.14
N ASN A 79 25.72 -46.59 6.94
CA ASN A 79 27.08 -47.03 7.22
C ASN A 79 27.16 -48.52 6.91
#